data_AF-A0AAU2F9V1-F1
#
_entry.id   AF-A0AAU2F9V1-F1
#
_cell.length_a   1.000
_cell.length_b   1.000
_cell.length_c   1.000
_cell.angle_alpha   90.00
_cell.angle_beta   90.00
_cell.angle_gamma   90.00
#
_symmetry.space_group_name_H-M   'P 1'
#
loop_
_entity.id
_entity.type
_entity.pdbx_description
1 polymer ?
#
loop_
_entity_poly.entity_id
_entity_poly.type
_entity_poly.pdbx_seq_one_letter_code
_entity_poly.pdbx_strand_id
1 'polypeptide(L)'
;MRAVRLSVVTAAATAAALAAVTGCTEKGSSGSDGDRVISVTATDDKCEVSKKEFPAGHIELDIANKGSKVTEVYVLFPDDRIVTERENIGPGTKQKVTAEVKAGDYTIACKPGMKGDGIRQAVKATGGTVAKRDPRLDAAVAAYRKYAQEQADATVPLAEVFAKAVKAGDIEAAKKAYAPSRIGWERTEPVAESFGDIDPKVDVRADGLEAGQEFTGWHRLEKSLWQDKKITDADKTLADQLITDLTDWQKRVGKAEITPTSMANGAKELLDEVATGKVTGEEERYSHTDLVDFKANVEGAQDAYELLKPVAKENDAALVTELDKQFAALNTLLDKYRADKTSYDFTSYDKVTDAQRKELSDAVNALAEPLSKLAAAVVK
;
A
#
# COMPACT_ATOMS: atom_id res chain seq x y z
N MET A 1 67.01 -40.35 20.32
CA MET A 1 67.09 -40.37 21.80
C MET A 1 65.67 -40.55 22.35
N ARG A 2 65.49 -41.58 23.20
CA ARG A 2 64.43 -41.87 24.21
C ARG A 2 62.98 -41.41 23.91
N ALA A 3 62.02 -42.31 23.67
CA ALA A 3 61.33 -43.25 24.58
C ALA A 3 60.18 -42.58 25.38
N VAL A 4 58.90 -42.93 25.11
CA VAL A 4 58.01 -43.83 25.89
C VAL A 4 57.03 -43.03 26.78
N ARG A 5 55.72 -43.02 26.47
CA ARG A 5 54.56 -43.65 27.17
C ARG A 5 54.45 -43.35 28.68
N LEU A 6 53.32 -42.95 29.25
CA LEU A 6 52.15 -43.72 29.76
C LEU A 6 51.48 -42.75 30.79
N SER A 7 50.17 -42.51 30.93
CA SER A 7 49.05 -43.30 31.48
C SER A 7 48.10 -42.26 32.09
N VAL A 8 46.81 -42.19 31.73
CA VAL A 8 45.65 -42.81 32.43
C VAL A 8 45.54 -42.43 33.91
N VAL A 9 44.42 -41.81 34.32
CA VAL A 9 43.53 -42.22 35.43
C VAL A 9 42.38 -41.20 35.67
N THR A 10 41.13 -41.72 35.59
CA THR A 10 39.81 -41.32 36.17
C THR A 10 39.29 -39.88 36.03
N ALA A 11 38.18 -39.61 35.34
CA ALA A 11 36.77 -39.93 35.67
C ALA A 11 36.17 -39.05 36.79
N ALA A 12 35.36 -38.06 36.38
CA ALA A 12 34.22 -37.57 37.15
C ALA A 12 33.12 -37.18 36.16
N ALA A 13 32.04 -37.95 36.16
CA ALA A 13 30.85 -37.73 35.39
C ALA A 13 30.03 -36.59 36.02
N THR A 14 29.66 -35.59 35.24
CA THR A 14 28.51 -34.73 35.52
C THR A 14 27.70 -34.59 34.25
N ALA A 15 26.71 -35.48 34.13
CA ALA A 15 25.61 -35.34 33.20
C ALA A 15 24.78 -34.12 33.60
N ALA A 16 24.95 -33.00 32.90
CA ALA A 16 23.99 -31.91 32.94
C ALA A 16 22.85 -32.28 31.98
N ALA A 17 21.73 -32.71 32.57
CA ALA A 17 20.50 -33.00 31.88
C ALA A 17 20.03 -31.75 31.12
N LEU A 18 20.10 -31.80 29.79
CA LEU A 18 19.33 -30.94 28.90
C LEU A 18 17.87 -31.32 29.09
N ALA A 19 17.17 -30.59 29.96
CA ALA A 19 15.73 -30.59 29.99
C ALA A 19 15.23 -30.07 28.64
N ALA A 20 14.80 -30.99 27.77
CA ALA A 20 13.95 -30.68 26.66
C ALA A 20 12.67 -30.07 27.22
N VAL A 21 12.58 -28.74 27.21
CA VAL A 21 11.32 -28.04 27.33
C VAL A 21 10.58 -28.29 26.02
N THR A 22 9.92 -29.44 25.93
CA THR A 22 8.76 -29.63 25.07
C THR A 22 7.69 -28.67 25.59
N GLY A 23 7.78 -27.41 25.19
CA GLY A 23 6.68 -26.48 25.31
C GLY A 23 5.54 -27.06 24.48
N CYS A 24 4.49 -27.50 25.17
CA CYS A 24 3.20 -27.79 24.58
C CYS A 24 2.77 -26.54 23.82
N THR A 25 3.03 -26.52 22.51
CA THR A 25 2.24 -25.72 21.59
C THR A 25 0.84 -26.30 21.72
N GLU A 26 -0.06 -25.54 22.32
CA GLU A 26 -1.48 -25.81 22.21
C GLU A 26 -1.77 -25.94 20.73
N LYS A 27 -2.09 -27.18 20.36
CA LYS A 27 -2.48 -27.57 19.03
C LYS A 27 -3.85 -26.95 18.82
N GLY A 28 -3.86 -25.70 18.35
CA GLY A 28 -5.04 -25.09 17.75
C GLY A 28 -5.66 -26.10 16.80
N SER A 29 -6.96 -26.30 16.95
CA SER A 29 -7.72 -27.39 16.36
C SER A 29 -7.39 -27.53 14.87
N SER A 30 -6.78 -28.66 14.52
CA SER A 30 -6.44 -29.01 13.15
C SER A 30 -7.73 -29.42 12.44
N GLY A 31 -8.32 -28.46 11.74
CA GLY A 31 -9.45 -28.66 10.83
C GLY A 31 -9.86 -27.36 10.15
N SER A 32 -9.61 -27.26 8.84
CA SER A 32 -10.02 -26.18 7.89
C SER A 32 -9.08 -25.00 7.57
N ASP A 33 -8.05 -24.68 8.35
CA ASP A 33 -7.19 -23.50 8.04
C ASP A 33 -6.30 -23.68 6.80
N GLY A 34 -5.89 -24.92 6.48
CA GLY A 34 -5.09 -25.20 5.28
C GLY A 34 -5.83 -24.89 3.97
N ASP A 35 -7.16 -24.92 3.96
CA ASP A 35 -7.97 -24.68 2.77
C ASP A 35 -8.05 -23.20 2.38
N ARG A 36 -7.77 -22.28 3.32
CA ARG A 36 -7.80 -20.82 3.12
C ARG A 36 -6.43 -20.20 2.82
N VAL A 37 -5.34 -20.97 2.95
CA VAL A 37 -3.99 -20.53 2.57
C VAL A 37 -3.70 -20.96 1.12
N ILE A 38 -3.47 -20.01 0.24
CA ILE A 38 -3.15 -20.23 -1.19
C ILE A 38 -1.69 -19.86 -1.39
N SER A 39 -0.84 -20.84 -1.71
CA SER A 39 0.56 -20.55 -2.05
C SER A 39 0.61 -19.97 -3.45
N VAL A 40 1.32 -18.86 -3.63
CA VAL A 40 1.55 -18.20 -4.91
C VAL A 40 3.04 -18.21 -5.20
N THR A 41 3.46 -18.90 -6.26
CA THR A 41 4.85 -18.83 -6.75
C THR A 41 4.89 -17.95 -8.00
N ALA A 42 5.44 -16.75 -7.85
CA ALA A 42 5.66 -15.81 -8.93
C ALA A 42 7.05 -16.04 -9.54
N THR A 43 7.13 -16.12 -10.87
CA THR A 43 8.38 -16.05 -11.66
C THR A 43 8.26 -14.96 -12.71
N ASP A 44 9.30 -14.76 -13.53
CA ASP A 44 9.27 -13.76 -14.59
C ASP A 44 8.23 -14.06 -15.69
N ASP A 45 7.75 -15.30 -15.76
CA ASP A 45 6.88 -15.82 -16.82
C ASP A 45 5.69 -16.69 -16.31
N LYS A 46 5.60 -16.95 -15.00
CA LYS A 46 4.52 -17.73 -14.39
C LYS A 46 3.98 -17.11 -13.11
N CYS A 47 2.71 -17.38 -12.84
CA CYS A 47 2.06 -17.16 -11.57
C CYS A 47 1.37 -18.46 -11.17
N GLU A 48 2.03 -19.30 -10.37
CA GLU A 48 1.51 -20.62 -10.00
C GLU A 48 0.76 -20.53 -8.65
N VAL A 49 -0.50 -20.96 -8.63
CA VAL A 49 -1.33 -21.02 -7.42
C VAL A 49 -1.50 -22.46 -6.95
N SER A 50 -1.43 -22.73 -5.65
CA SER A 50 -1.56 -24.09 -5.12
C SER A 50 -2.96 -24.69 -5.27
N LYS A 51 -3.98 -23.85 -5.43
CA LYS A 51 -5.37 -24.24 -5.67
C LYS A 51 -6.11 -23.18 -6.47
N LYS A 52 -7.08 -23.62 -7.28
CA LYS A 52 -7.96 -22.74 -8.08
C LYS A 52 -9.35 -22.57 -7.47
N GLU A 53 -9.68 -23.36 -6.45
CA GLU A 53 -10.92 -23.23 -5.69
C GLU A 53 -10.60 -23.20 -4.20
N PHE A 54 -11.26 -22.32 -3.46
CA PHE A 54 -11.11 -22.16 -2.01
C PHE A 54 -12.42 -21.68 -1.38
N PRO A 55 -12.63 -21.84 -0.07
CA PRO A 55 -13.81 -21.29 0.60
C PRO A 55 -13.83 -19.77 0.59
N ALA A 56 -15.01 -19.15 0.43
CA ALA A 56 -15.18 -17.72 0.69
C ALA A 56 -14.92 -17.37 2.18
N GLY A 57 -14.65 -16.09 2.44
CA GLY A 57 -14.27 -15.55 3.75
C GLY A 57 -12.84 -15.01 3.74
N HIS A 58 -12.16 -15.10 4.89
CA HIS A 58 -10.75 -14.70 4.99
C HIS A 58 -9.84 -15.74 4.33
N ILE A 59 -8.98 -15.29 3.42
CA ILE A 59 -7.94 -16.08 2.77
C ILE A 59 -6.57 -15.46 3.05
N GLU A 60 -5.52 -16.27 2.95
CA GLU A 60 -4.13 -15.81 2.98
C GLU A 60 -3.44 -16.25 1.69
N LEU A 61 -2.79 -15.32 1.00
CA LEU A 61 -1.82 -15.67 -0.04
C LEU A 61 -0.43 -15.80 0.62
N ASP A 62 0.18 -16.97 0.51
CA ASP A 62 1.59 -17.22 0.89
C ASP A 62 2.46 -17.09 -0.37
N ILE A 63 2.98 -15.90 -0.58
CA ILE A 63 3.63 -15.49 -1.83
C ILE A 63 5.14 -15.74 -1.74
N ALA A 64 5.69 -16.36 -2.77
CA ALA A 64 7.13 -16.47 -2.98
C ALA A 64 7.50 -15.93 -4.36
N ASN A 65 8.36 -14.90 -4.38
CA ASN A 65 8.97 -14.43 -5.62
C ASN A 65 10.23 -15.25 -5.93
N LYS A 66 10.14 -16.11 -6.95
CA LYS A 66 11.25 -16.89 -7.50
C LYS A 66 11.74 -16.36 -8.86
N GLY A 67 11.20 -15.23 -9.30
CA GLY A 67 11.67 -14.50 -10.48
C GLY A 67 12.95 -13.71 -10.21
N SER A 68 13.42 -13.03 -11.25
CA SER A 68 14.58 -12.12 -11.18
C SER A 68 14.18 -10.66 -11.00
N LYS A 69 12.90 -10.32 -11.17
CA LYS A 69 12.36 -8.96 -11.02
C LYS A 69 11.63 -8.77 -9.69
N VAL A 70 11.52 -7.53 -9.23
CA VAL A 70 10.50 -7.16 -8.25
C VAL A 70 9.12 -7.47 -8.85
N THR A 71 8.21 -8.02 -8.07
CA THR A 71 6.86 -8.39 -8.52
C THR A 71 5.82 -7.87 -7.55
N GLU A 72 4.61 -7.71 -8.06
CA GLU A 72 3.40 -7.57 -7.26
C GLU A 72 2.52 -8.81 -7.41
N VAL A 73 1.64 -9.04 -6.45
CA VAL A 73 0.57 -10.05 -6.54
C VAL A 73 -0.77 -9.43 -6.18
N TYR A 74 -1.74 -9.59 -7.08
CA TYR A 74 -3.09 -9.04 -6.96
C TYR A 74 -4.11 -10.16 -6.80
N VAL A 75 -5.19 -9.87 -6.08
CA VAL A 75 -6.49 -10.54 -6.21
C VAL A 75 -7.44 -9.54 -6.86
N LEU A 76 -7.99 -9.91 -8.01
CA LEU A 76 -8.83 -9.05 -8.84
C LEU A 76 -10.24 -9.61 -8.98
N PHE A 77 -11.23 -8.71 -9.02
CA PHE A 77 -12.56 -9.01 -9.51
C PHE A 77 -12.54 -9.30 -11.03
N PRO A 78 -13.60 -9.91 -11.60
CA PRO A 78 -13.67 -10.19 -13.04
C PRO A 78 -13.60 -8.95 -13.95
N ASP A 79 -13.89 -7.77 -13.40
CA ASP A 79 -13.83 -6.46 -14.05
C ASP A 79 -12.55 -5.68 -13.70
N ASP A 80 -11.48 -6.38 -13.31
CA ASP A 80 -10.15 -5.85 -12.98
C ASP A 80 -10.06 -4.88 -11.78
N ARG A 81 -11.19 -4.63 -11.09
CA ARG A 81 -11.15 -3.97 -9.79
C ARG A 81 -10.33 -4.78 -8.78
N ILE A 82 -9.60 -4.08 -7.93
CA ILE A 82 -8.66 -4.69 -6.98
C ILE A 82 -9.40 -5.09 -5.71
N VAL A 83 -9.24 -6.35 -5.28
CA VAL A 83 -9.70 -6.84 -3.97
C VAL A 83 -8.63 -6.58 -2.92
N THR A 84 -7.40 -6.93 -3.26
CA THR A 84 -6.19 -6.68 -2.48
C THR A 84 -4.98 -6.87 -3.37
N GLU A 85 -3.88 -6.32 -2.94
CA GLU A 85 -2.57 -6.56 -3.52
C GLU A 85 -1.48 -6.65 -2.49
N ARG A 86 -0.31 -7.09 -2.95
CA ARG A 86 0.94 -7.01 -2.24
C ARG A 86 2.02 -6.61 -3.21
N GLU A 87 2.56 -5.43 -3.01
CA GLU A 87 3.54 -4.85 -3.90
C GLU A 87 4.98 -5.04 -3.45
N ASN A 88 5.92 -4.64 -4.32
CA ASN A 88 7.34 -4.51 -4.01
C ASN A 88 7.99 -5.79 -3.45
N ILE A 89 7.55 -6.95 -3.94
CA ILE A 89 8.05 -8.25 -3.52
C ILE A 89 9.38 -8.52 -4.25
N GLY A 90 10.50 -8.30 -3.57
CA GLY A 90 11.84 -8.47 -4.14
C GLY A 90 12.18 -9.93 -4.52
N PRO A 91 13.10 -10.14 -5.48
CA PRO A 91 13.57 -11.48 -5.86
C PRO A 91 14.03 -12.33 -4.67
N GLY A 92 13.60 -13.59 -4.63
CA GLY A 92 13.98 -14.54 -3.57
C GLY A 92 13.30 -14.32 -2.23
N THR A 93 12.41 -13.32 -2.12
CA THR A 93 11.69 -13.02 -0.88
C THR A 93 10.33 -13.72 -0.81
N LYS A 94 9.75 -13.73 0.39
CA LYS A 94 8.40 -14.21 0.65
C LYS A 94 7.59 -13.13 1.34
N GLN A 95 6.31 -13.06 1.01
CA GLN A 95 5.37 -12.14 1.62
C GLN A 95 4.04 -12.86 1.84
N LYS A 96 3.23 -12.31 2.74
CA LYS A 96 1.86 -12.76 2.96
C LYS A 96 0.90 -11.60 2.78
N VAL A 97 -0.30 -11.89 2.30
CA VAL A 97 -1.41 -10.94 2.30
C VAL A 97 -2.69 -11.65 2.70
N THR A 98 -3.44 -11.03 3.62
CA THR A 98 -4.72 -11.54 4.10
C THR A 98 -5.83 -10.72 3.47
N ALA A 99 -6.86 -11.39 2.94
CA ALA A 99 -7.97 -10.75 2.26
C ALA A 99 -9.31 -11.36 2.62
N GLU A 100 -10.37 -10.56 2.64
CA GLU A 100 -11.76 -11.02 2.71
C GLU A 100 -12.37 -11.09 1.30
N VAL A 101 -12.82 -12.28 0.91
CA VAL A 101 -13.44 -12.54 -0.40
C VAL A 101 -14.84 -13.12 -0.23
N LYS A 102 -15.80 -12.63 -1.03
CA LYS A 102 -17.15 -13.22 -1.14
C LYS A 102 -17.11 -14.43 -2.09
N ALA A 103 -18.13 -15.29 -2.04
CA ALA A 103 -18.26 -16.34 -3.06
C ALA A 103 -18.37 -15.72 -4.47
N GLY A 104 -17.59 -16.22 -5.42
CA GLY A 104 -17.49 -15.62 -6.74
C GLY A 104 -16.22 -16.02 -7.49
N ASP A 105 -16.11 -15.53 -8.72
CA ASP A 105 -14.95 -15.72 -9.58
C ASP A 105 -13.96 -14.56 -9.38
N TYR A 106 -12.67 -14.88 -9.39
CA TYR A 106 -11.57 -13.92 -9.18
C TYR A 106 -10.38 -14.27 -10.08
N THR A 107 -9.43 -13.35 -10.16
CA THR A 107 -8.12 -13.59 -10.78
C THR A 107 -7.03 -13.35 -9.76
N ILE A 108 -6.06 -14.26 -9.66
CA ILE A 108 -4.76 -13.98 -9.02
C ILE A 108 -3.78 -13.61 -10.14
N ALA A 109 -3.17 -12.43 -10.06
CA ALA A 109 -2.22 -11.96 -11.06
C ALA A 109 -0.86 -11.67 -10.42
N CYS A 110 0.23 -12.14 -11.04
CA CYS A 110 1.59 -11.76 -10.67
C CYS A 110 2.13 -10.78 -11.74
N LYS A 111 2.60 -9.59 -11.34
CA LYS A 111 3.13 -8.57 -12.26
C LYS A 111 4.66 -8.44 -12.14
N PRO A 112 5.46 -9.30 -12.79
CA PRO A 112 6.92 -9.21 -12.72
C PRO A 112 7.41 -7.95 -13.45
N GLY A 113 8.05 -7.05 -12.69
CA GLY A 113 8.46 -5.73 -13.16
C GLY A 113 7.39 -4.65 -12.99
N MET A 114 6.31 -4.92 -12.24
CA MET A 114 5.36 -3.90 -11.75
C MET A 114 4.63 -3.14 -12.88
N LYS A 115 4.42 -3.81 -14.03
CA LYS A 115 3.83 -3.19 -15.23
C LYS A 115 2.90 -4.15 -15.97
N GLY A 116 1.89 -3.57 -16.61
CA GLY A 116 0.91 -4.25 -17.44
C GLY A 116 -0.02 -5.19 -16.67
N ASP A 117 -0.74 -6.04 -17.41
CA ASP A 117 -1.77 -6.94 -16.88
C ASP A 117 -1.26 -8.11 -16.04
N GLY A 118 0.04 -8.38 -16.05
CA GLY A 118 0.64 -9.52 -15.36
C GLY A 118 0.23 -10.89 -15.90
N ILE A 119 0.72 -11.92 -15.22
CA ILE A 119 0.45 -13.33 -15.52
C ILE A 119 -0.70 -13.78 -14.63
N ARG A 120 -1.83 -14.15 -15.26
CA ARG A 120 -3.13 -14.28 -14.60
C ARG A 120 -3.56 -15.73 -14.42
N GLN A 121 -4.15 -16.04 -13.26
CA GLN A 121 -4.77 -17.31 -12.92
C GLN A 121 -6.23 -17.09 -12.51
N ALA A 122 -7.16 -17.68 -13.24
CA ALA A 122 -8.56 -17.73 -12.83
C ALA A 122 -8.71 -18.65 -11.59
N VAL A 123 -9.36 -18.13 -10.56
CA VAL A 123 -9.65 -18.83 -9.30
C VAL A 123 -11.09 -18.56 -8.86
N LYS A 124 -11.60 -19.38 -7.94
CA LYS A 124 -12.99 -19.30 -7.48
C LYS A 124 -13.11 -19.45 -5.96
N ALA A 125 -13.78 -18.48 -5.34
CA ALA A 125 -14.22 -18.61 -3.97
C ALA A 125 -15.58 -19.33 -3.95
N THR A 126 -15.66 -20.47 -3.28
CA THR A 126 -16.83 -21.35 -3.24
C THR A 126 -17.47 -21.37 -1.86
N GLY A 127 -18.78 -21.62 -1.81
CA GLY A 127 -19.53 -21.76 -0.56
C GLY A 127 -19.37 -20.57 0.40
N GLY A 128 -19.59 -20.84 1.69
CA GLY A 128 -19.34 -19.90 2.79
C GLY A 128 -20.60 -19.32 3.43
N THR A 129 -20.84 -19.63 4.69
CA THR A 129 -21.44 -18.65 5.61
C THR A 129 -20.36 -17.62 5.91
N VAL A 130 -20.57 -16.37 5.51
CA VAL A 130 -19.69 -15.27 5.91
C VAL A 130 -19.59 -15.32 7.44
N ALA A 131 -18.38 -15.45 7.97
CA ALA A 131 -18.17 -15.39 9.41
C ALA A 131 -18.83 -14.10 9.92
N LYS A 132 -19.51 -14.16 11.06
CA LYS A 132 -20.16 -12.97 11.60
C LYS A 132 -19.06 -11.95 11.91
N ARG A 133 -18.95 -10.93 11.07
CA ARG A 133 -18.01 -9.84 11.23
C ARG A 133 -18.27 -9.15 12.56
N ASP A 134 -17.20 -8.76 13.24
CA ASP A 134 -17.29 -7.95 14.46
C ASP A 134 -18.03 -6.65 14.11
N PRO A 135 -19.12 -6.28 14.81
CA PRO A 135 -19.85 -5.04 14.55
C PRO A 135 -18.98 -3.77 14.61
N ARG A 136 -17.85 -3.80 15.32
CA ARG A 136 -16.86 -2.71 15.34
C ARG A 136 -16.16 -2.56 13.99
N LEU A 137 -15.90 -3.66 13.29
CA LEU A 137 -15.35 -3.64 11.93
C LEU A 137 -16.38 -3.17 10.91
N ASP A 138 -17.67 -3.51 11.08
CA ASP A 138 -18.75 -2.92 10.28
C ASP A 138 -18.77 -1.38 10.43
N ALA A 139 -18.69 -0.90 11.67
CA ALA A 139 -18.64 0.53 11.97
C ALA A 139 -17.37 1.19 11.40
N ALA A 140 -16.21 0.53 11.49
CA ALA A 140 -14.95 1.00 10.93
C ALA A 140 -15.04 1.15 9.40
N VAL A 141 -15.58 0.16 8.70
CA VAL A 141 -15.79 0.21 7.24
C VAL A 141 -16.75 1.35 6.87
N ALA A 142 -17.84 1.52 7.61
CA ALA A 142 -18.78 2.62 7.37
C ALA A 142 -18.14 4.00 7.59
N ALA A 143 -17.33 4.14 8.64
CA ALA A 143 -16.59 5.37 8.92
C ALA A 143 -15.52 5.65 7.85
N TYR A 144 -14.79 4.64 7.40
CA TYR A 144 -13.78 4.79 6.35
C TYR A 144 -14.39 5.15 5.00
N ARG A 145 -15.54 4.56 4.64
CA ARG A 145 -16.28 4.97 3.44
C ARG A 145 -16.69 6.44 3.50
N LYS A 146 -17.14 6.90 4.67
CA LYS A 146 -17.47 8.32 4.88
C LYS A 146 -16.22 9.18 4.73
N TYR A 147 -15.11 8.81 5.37
CA TYR A 147 -13.83 9.50 5.25
C TYR A 147 -13.38 9.62 3.78
N ALA A 148 -13.40 8.50 3.03
CA ALA A 148 -12.99 8.50 1.63
C ALA A 148 -13.87 9.43 0.78
N GLN A 149 -15.19 9.42 1.01
CA GLN A 149 -16.10 10.35 0.34
C GLN A 149 -15.81 11.81 0.73
N GLU A 150 -15.54 12.10 2.00
CA GLU A 150 -15.19 13.44 2.47
C GLU A 150 -13.89 13.95 1.84
N GLN A 151 -12.87 13.09 1.67
CA GLN A 151 -11.65 13.45 0.94
C GLN A 151 -11.96 13.73 -0.53
N ALA A 152 -12.75 12.88 -1.21
CA ALA A 152 -13.13 13.10 -2.60
C ALA A 152 -13.93 14.40 -2.80
N ASP A 153 -14.87 14.67 -1.89
CA ASP A 153 -15.68 15.90 -1.88
C ASP A 153 -14.83 17.15 -1.65
N ALA A 154 -13.75 17.04 -0.87
CA ALA A 154 -12.80 18.12 -0.63
C ALA A 154 -11.79 18.31 -1.77
N THR A 155 -11.38 17.23 -2.46
CA THR A 155 -10.43 17.24 -3.58
C THR A 155 -10.97 18.03 -4.77
N VAL A 156 -12.22 17.78 -5.19
CA VAL A 156 -12.77 18.35 -6.42
C VAL A 156 -12.72 19.89 -6.44
N PRO A 157 -13.19 20.62 -5.41
CA PRO A 157 -13.08 22.08 -5.39
C PRO A 157 -11.64 22.61 -5.44
N LEU A 158 -10.68 21.91 -4.83
CA LEU A 158 -9.26 22.31 -4.88
C LEU A 158 -8.67 22.08 -6.27
N ALA A 159 -9.01 20.96 -6.90
CA ALA A 159 -8.67 20.69 -8.30
C ALA A 159 -9.30 21.71 -9.25
N GLU A 160 -10.55 22.14 -9.03
CA GLU A 160 -11.19 23.18 -9.84
C GLU A 160 -10.44 24.52 -9.77
N VAL A 161 -9.92 24.89 -8.59
CA VAL A 161 -9.06 26.08 -8.43
C VAL A 161 -7.78 25.93 -9.26
N PHE A 162 -7.13 24.77 -9.20
CA PHE A 162 -5.95 24.45 -10.01
C PHE A 162 -6.24 24.51 -11.52
N ALA A 163 -7.27 23.80 -11.98
CA ALA A 163 -7.67 23.75 -13.38
C ALA A 163 -8.05 25.15 -13.92
N LYS A 164 -8.74 25.97 -13.11
CA LYS A 164 -9.07 27.34 -13.49
C LYS A 164 -7.81 28.21 -13.70
N ALA A 165 -6.80 28.06 -12.85
CA ALA A 165 -5.53 28.77 -13.00
C ALA A 165 -4.78 28.33 -14.27
N VAL A 166 -4.75 27.03 -14.57
CA VAL A 166 -4.22 26.50 -15.84
C VAL A 166 -4.99 27.09 -17.02
N LYS A 167 -6.32 27.10 -16.99
CA LYS A 167 -7.15 27.66 -18.08
C LYS A 167 -6.93 29.14 -18.31
N ALA A 168 -6.67 29.90 -17.24
CA ALA A 168 -6.34 31.32 -17.30
C ALA A 168 -4.93 31.59 -17.85
N GLY A 169 -4.07 30.57 -17.97
CA GLY A 169 -2.66 30.75 -18.33
C GLY A 169 -1.82 31.30 -17.18
N ASP A 170 -2.33 31.29 -15.95
CA ASP A 170 -1.64 31.81 -14.77
C ASP A 170 -0.78 30.71 -14.14
N ILE A 171 0.49 30.66 -14.55
CA ILE A 171 1.45 29.64 -14.11
C ILE A 171 1.65 29.71 -12.59
N GLU A 172 1.78 30.89 -12.01
CA GLU A 172 2.11 31.02 -10.58
C GLU A 172 0.90 30.66 -9.70
N ALA A 173 -0.31 31.05 -10.10
CA ALA A 173 -1.52 30.60 -9.42
C ALA A 173 -1.72 29.07 -9.55
N ALA A 174 -1.43 28.50 -10.72
CA ALA A 174 -1.54 27.06 -10.94
C ALA A 174 -0.54 26.29 -10.09
N LYS A 175 0.73 26.73 -10.04
CA LYS A 175 1.76 26.12 -9.17
C LYS A 175 1.35 26.12 -7.70
N LYS A 176 0.77 27.23 -7.22
CA LYS A 176 0.31 27.35 -5.83
C LYS A 176 -0.86 26.41 -5.52
N ALA A 177 -1.73 26.15 -6.49
CA ALA A 177 -2.92 25.32 -6.31
C ALA A 177 -2.66 23.81 -6.54
N TYR A 178 -1.55 23.47 -7.20
CA TYR A 178 -1.21 22.11 -7.61
C TYR A 178 -1.17 21.12 -6.42
N ALA A 179 -0.23 21.27 -5.50
CA ALA A 179 -0.06 20.34 -4.37
C ALA A 179 -1.32 20.24 -3.48
N PRO A 180 -2.00 21.35 -3.11
CA PRO A 180 -3.28 21.26 -2.40
C PRO A 180 -4.35 20.45 -3.13
N SER A 181 -4.36 20.46 -4.46
CA SER A 181 -5.36 19.71 -5.25
C SER A 181 -5.19 18.19 -5.21
N ARG A 182 -4.03 17.69 -4.78
CA ARG A 182 -3.70 16.26 -4.74
C ARG A 182 -3.95 15.61 -3.38
N ILE A 183 -3.89 16.37 -2.29
CA ILE A 183 -3.87 15.83 -0.91
C ILE A 183 -4.98 14.81 -0.62
N GLY A 184 -6.22 15.08 -1.02
CA GLY A 184 -7.32 14.16 -0.74
C GLY A 184 -7.28 12.89 -1.60
N TRP A 185 -6.72 12.97 -2.81
CA TRP A 185 -6.42 11.80 -3.64
C TRP A 185 -5.37 10.92 -2.97
N GLU A 186 -4.21 11.48 -2.62
CA GLU A 186 -3.09 10.79 -1.95
C GLU A 186 -3.50 10.11 -0.61
N ARG A 187 -4.41 10.72 0.16
CA ARG A 187 -4.95 10.09 1.38
C ARG A 187 -5.82 8.86 1.11
N THR A 188 -6.36 8.73 -0.08
CA THR A 188 -7.38 7.74 -0.45
C THR A 188 -7.01 6.93 -1.68
N GLU A 189 -5.75 6.96 -2.07
CA GLU A 189 -5.17 6.28 -3.24
C GLU A 189 -5.59 4.80 -3.30
N PRO A 190 -5.54 3.99 -2.22
CA PRO A 190 -6.00 2.59 -2.29
C PRO A 190 -7.49 2.43 -2.62
N VAL A 191 -8.32 3.42 -2.27
CA VAL A 191 -9.74 3.43 -2.67
C VAL A 191 -9.87 3.87 -4.13
N ALA A 192 -9.08 4.85 -4.57
CA ALA A 192 -9.07 5.31 -5.96
C ALA A 192 -8.58 4.21 -6.92
N GLU A 193 -7.44 3.60 -6.62
CA GLU A 193 -6.82 2.55 -7.41
C GLU A 193 -7.67 1.28 -7.49
N SER A 194 -8.53 1.03 -6.49
CA SER A 194 -9.47 -0.10 -6.51
C SER A 194 -10.41 -0.12 -7.73
N PHE A 195 -10.58 1.03 -8.41
CA PHE A 195 -11.37 1.12 -9.65
C PHE A 195 -10.57 0.76 -10.92
N GLY A 196 -9.24 0.69 -10.86
CA GLY A 196 -8.33 0.23 -11.92
C GLY A 196 -8.13 1.19 -13.10
N ASP A 197 -9.17 1.94 -13.53
CA ASP A 197 -9.09 2.80 -14.72
C ASP A 197 -8.84 4.28 -14.43
N ILE A 198 -8.99 4.70 -13.17
CA ILE A 198 -8.98 6.11 -12.81
C ILE A 198 -7.58 6.65 -12.58
N ASP A 199 -6.74 5.90 -11.88
CA ASP A 199 -5.36 6.30 -11.57
C ASP A 199 -4.58 6.65 -12.85
N PRO A 200 -4.57 5.80 -13.91
CA PRO A 200 -3.85 6.11 -15.13
C PRO A 200 -4.30 7.38 -15.87
N LYS A 201 -5.50 7.91 -15.55
CA LYS A 201 -6.05 9.14 -16.15
C LYS A 201 -5.63 10.38 -15.40
N VAL A 202 -5.49 10.31 -14.07
CA VAL A 202 -5.30 11.47 -13.22
C VAL A 202 -3.89 11.56 -12.63
N ASP A 203 -3.22 10.45 -12.38
CA ASP A 203 -1.97 10.42 -11.60
C ASP A 203 -0.82 9.60 -12.20
N VAL A 204 -0.96 9.12 -13.44
CA VAL A 204 0.17 8.41 -14.08
C VAL A 204 1.39 9.31 -14.24
N ARG A 205 2.57 8.80 -13.89
CA ARG A 205 3.86 9.45 -14.13
C ARG A 205 4.36 9.21 -15.55
N ALA A 206 5.23 10.09 -16.03
CA ALA A 206 5.75 10.03 -17.40
C ALA A 206 6.51 8.72 -17.72
N ASP A 207 7.12 8.07 -16.73
CA ASP A 207 7.82 6.78 -16.84
C ASP A 207 6.93 5.55 -16.53
N GLY A 208 5.72 5.81 -16.03
CA GLY A 208 4.63 4.84 -15.89
C GLY A 208 3.84 4.61 -17.18
N LEU A 209 3.91 5.54 -18.15
CA LEU A 209 3.13 5.45 -19.39
C LEU A 209 3.40 4.18 -20.20
N GLU A 210 2.32 3.53 -20.61
CA GLU A 210 2.37 2.43 -21.57
C GLU A 210 2.58 2.93 -23.00
N ALA A 211 3.02 2.03 -23.89
CA ALA A 211 3.26 2.36 -25.28
C ALA A 211 1.97 2.83 -25.98
N GLY A 212 1.93 4.11 -26.36
CA GLY A 212 0.77 4.72 -27.02
C GLY A 212 -0.29 5.29 -26.05
N GLN A 213 -0.07 5.19 -24.73
CA GLN A 213 -0.91 5.86 -23.74
C GLN A 213 -0.75 7.38 -23.84
N GLU A 214 -1.86 8.10 -23.81
CA GLU A 214 -1.84 9.56 -23.73
C GLU A 214 -1.47 10.01 -22.33
N PHE A 215 -0.55 10.98 -22.22
CA PHE A 215 -0.15 11.53 -20.93
C PHE A 215 -1.14 12.62 -20.50
N THR A 216 -1.97 12.33 -19.49
CA THR A 216 -3.00 13.22 -18.93
C THR A 216 -2.75 13.47 -17.44
N GLY A 217 -3.71 14.10 -16.75
CA GLY A 217 -3.68 14.19 -15.29
C GLY A 217 -2.76 15.27 -14.69
N TRP A 218 -2.55 15.19 -13.38
CA TRP A 218 -1.75 16.13 -12.60
C TRP A 218 -0.32 16.21 -13.10
N HIS A 219 0.41 15.09 -13.22
CA HIS A 219 1.82 15.11 -13.61
C HIS A 219 2.07 15.63 -15.03
N ARG A 220 1.11 15.46 -15.95
CA ARG A 220 1.20 16.09 -17.26
C ARG A 220 1.15 17.61 -17.14
N LEU A 221 0.28 18.14 -16.29
CA LEU A 221 0.14 19.58 -16.05
C LEU A 221 1.30 20.13 -15.21
N GLU A 222 1.79 19.35 -14.24
CA GLU A 222 3.02 19.61 -13.47
C GLU A 222 4.21 19.87 -14.41
N LYS A 223 4.43 18.96 -15.37
CA LYS A 223 5.48 19.11 -16.39
C LYS A 223 5.35 20.44 -17.14
N SER A 224 4.13 20.81 -17.57
CA SER A 224 3.88 22.09 -18.27
C SER A 224 4.25 23.30 -17.41
N LEU A 225 3.96 23.25 -16.11
CA LEU A 225 4.14 24.38 -15.20
C LEU A 225 5.60 24.57 -14.76
N TRP A 226 6.32 23.49 -14.45
CA TRP A 226 7.68 23.55 -13.90
C TRP A 226 8.78 23.33 -14.94
N GLN A 227 8.64 22.32 -15.79
CA GLN A 227 9.66 21.99 -16.79
C GLN A 227 9.51 22.86 -18.05
N ASP A 228 8.34 22.84 -18.68
CA ASP A 228 8.12 23.56 -19.94
C ASP A 228 7.86 25.05 -19.71
N LYS A 229 7.45 25.42 -18.48
CA LYS A 229 7.15 26.79 -18.02
C LYS A 229 6.19 27.51 -18.96
N LYS A 230 5.23 26.77 -19.51
CA LYS A 230 4.29 27.26 -20.51
C LYS A 230 3.01 26.44 -20.46
N ILE A 231 1.89 27.14 -20.45
CA ILE A 231 0.56 26.55 -20.65
C ILE A 231 0.17 26.69 -22.12
N THR A 232 -0.24 25.58 -22.72
CA THR A 232 -0.73 25.47 -24.10
C THR A 232 -2.26 25.31 -24.14
N ASP A 233 -2.88 25.42 -25.31
CA ASP A 233 -4.32 25.15 -25.44
C ASP A 233 -4.67 23.67 -25.17
N ALA A 234 -3.72 22.76 -25.42
CA ALA A 234 -3.86 21.36 -25.02
C ALA A 234 -3.91 21.23 -23.48
N ASP A 235 -3.07 21.95 -22.74
CA ASP A 235 -3.07 21.92 -21.27
C ASP A 235 -4.39 22.44 -20.69
N LYS A 236 -5.03 23.43 -21.33
CA LYS A 236 -6.36 23.92 -20.92
C LYS A 236 -7.44 22.84 -21.08
N THR A 237 -7.33 22.04 -22.15
CA THR A 237 -8.24 20.91 -22.41
C THR A 237 -7.99 19.79 -21.39
N LEU A 238 -6.74 19.49 -21.09
CA LEU A 238 -6.35 18.50 -20.07
C LEU A 238 -6.78 18.92 -18.66
N ALA A 239 -6.77 20.21 -18.35
CA ALA A 239 -7.30 20.72 -17.08
C ALA A 239 -8.82 20.46 -16.94
N ASP A 240 -9.60 20.61 -18.01
CA ASP A 240 -11.03 20.25 -18.01
C ASP A 240 -11.24 18.73 -17.92
N GLN A 241 -10.36 17.94 -18.58
CA GLN A 241 -10.38 16.48 -18.49
C GLN A 241 -10.10 16.00 -17.05
N LEU A 242 -9.09 16.56 -16.38
CA LEU A 242 -8.79 16.25 -14.98
C LEU A 242 -10.01 16.44 -14.06
N ILE A 243 -10.73 17.56 -14.19
CA ILE A 243 -11.96 17.78 -13.39
C ILE A 243 -13.05 16.76 -13.73
N THR A 244 -13.17 16.41 -15.00
CA THR A 244 -14.14 15.39 -15.45
C THR A 244 -13.85 14.03 -14.81
N ASP A 245 -12.59 13.60 -14.84
CA ASP A 245 -12.15 12.33 -14.26
C ASP A 245 -12.29 12.33 -12.73
N LEU A 246 -11.89 13.40 -12.04
CA LEU A 246 -12.04 13.51 -10.58
C LEU A 246 -13.52 13.57 -10.14
N THR A 247 -14.38 14.20 -10.93
CA THR A 247 -15.83 14.21 -10.66
C THR A 247 -16.43 12.82 -10.86
N ASP A 248 -15.91 12.04 -11.80
CA ASP A 248 -16.32 10.64 -11.99
C ASP A 248 -15.82 9.76 -10.84
N TRP A 249 -14.55 9.89 -10.45
CA TRP A 249 -13.99 9.28 -9.24
C TRP A 249 -14.84 9.55 -7.99
N GLN A 250 -15.17 10.82 -7.73
CA GLN A 250 -16.01 11.23 -6.60
C GLN A 250 -17.35 10.48 -6.55
N LYS A 251 -17.98 10.21 -7.71
CA LYS A 251 -19.24 9.46 -7.81
C LYS A 251 -19.08 7.95 -7.61
N ARG A 252 -17.85 7.44 -7.77
CA ARG A 252 -17.51 6.02 -7.64
C ARG A 252 -17.07 5.66 -6.22
N VAL A 253 -16.38 6.56 -5.51
CA VAL A 253 -15.80 6.31 -4.16
C VAL A 253 -16.79 5.63 -3.20
N GLY A 254 -18.02 6.15 -3.06
CA GLY A 254 -19.03 5.54 -2.19
C GLY A 254 -19.46 4.10 -2.55
N LYS A 255 -19.12 3.63 -3.75
CA LYS A 255 -19.43 2.28 -4.28
C LYS A 255 -18.25 1.30 -4.20
N ALA A 256 -17.10 1.74 -3.69
CA ALA A 256 -15.96 0.84 -3.48
C ALA A 256 -16.33 -0.34 -2.57
N GLU A 257 -15.85 -1.52 -2.94
CA GLU A 257 -15.98 -2.74 -2.13
C GLU A 257 -14.92 -2.72 -1.03
N ILE A 258 -15.28 -2.11 0.11
CA ILE A 258 -14.38 -1.92 1.25
C ILE A 258 -14.60 -3.04 2.27
N THR A 259 -13.51 -3.69 2.66
CA THR A 259 -13.45 -4.68 3.75
C THR A 259 -12.44 -4.23 4.81
N PRO A 260 -12.48 -4.76 6.04
CA PRO A 260 -11.46 -4.46 7.04
C PRO A 260 -10.04 -4.82 6.58
N THR A 261 -9.92 -5.92 5.83
CA THR A 261 -8.63 -6.31 5.25
C THR A 261 -8.18 -5.37 4.15
N SER A 262 -9.08 -4.88 3.28
CA SER A 262 -8.69 -3.94 2.23
C SER A 262 -8.29 -2.59 2.82
N MET A 263 -8.92 -2.14 3.91
CA MET A 263 -8.47 -0.95 4.65
C MET A 263 -7.03 -1.12 5.18
N ALA A 264 -6.74 -2.26 5.80
CA ALA A 264 -5.42 -2.54 6.35
C ALA A 264 -4.35 -2.72 5.26
N ASN A 265 -4.68 -3.38 4.16
CA ASN A 265 -3.78 -3.59 3.04
C ASN A 265 -3.53 -2.28 2.28
N GLY A 266 -4.55 -1.47 2.03
CA GLY A 266 -4.39 -0.15 1.43
C GLY A 266 -3.55 0.80 2.29
N ALA A 267 -3.70 0.77 3.62
CA ALA A 267 -2.80 1.49 4.52
C ALA A 267 -1.33 1.08 4.34
N LYS A 268 -1.10 -0.20 4.04
CA LYS A 268 0.23 -0.76 3.82
C LYS A 268 0.79 -0.41 2.43
N GLU A 269 -0.07 -0.38 1.42
CA GLU A 269 0.19 0.01 0.02
C GLU A 269 0.69 1.45 -0.07
N LEU A 270 -0.04 2.39 0.55
CA LEU A 270 0.38 3.78 0.74
C LEU A 270 1.81 3.92 1.31
N LEU A 271 2.20 3.01 2.21
CA LEU A 271 3.54 3.01 2.81
C LEU A 271 4.59 2.32 1.92
N ASP A 272 4.20 1.38 1.05
CA ASP A 272 5.08 0.80 0.04
C ASP A 272 5.40 1.83 -1.06
N GLU A 273 4.40 2.54 -1.59
CA GLU A 273 4.59 3.62 -2.56
C GLU A 273 5.53 4.70 -2.03
N VAL A 274 5.35 5.09 -0.76
CA VAL A 274 6.25 6.03 -0.11
C VAL A 274 7.67 5.47 -0.04
N ALA A 275 7.83 4.19 0.29
CA ALA A 275 9.13 3.55 0.47
C ALA A 275 9.92 3.38 -0.83
N THR A 276 9.24 3.18 -1.96
CA THR A 276 9.90 2.88 -3.24
C THR A 276 9.90 4.05 -4.21
N GLY A 277 8.83 4.84 -4.22
CA GLY A 277 8.68 6.01 -5.09
C GLY A 277 8.94 7.34 -4.38
N LYS A 278 8.02 7.77 -3.52
CA LYS A 278 8.03 9.16 -3.00
C LYS A 278 9.31 9.51 -2.21
N VAL A 279 9.97 8.52 -1.57
CA VAL A 279 11.28 8.74 -0.90
C VAL A 279 12.46 8.94 -1.86
N THR A 280 12.35 8.57 -3.13
CA THR A 280 13.38 8.87 -4.14
C THR A 280 13.16 10.24 -4.77
N GLY A 281 11.97 10.83 -4.60
CA GLY A 281 11.54 12.08 -5.24
C GLY A 281 11.06 11.87 -6.67
N GLU A 282 10.58 10.66 -6.99
CA GLU A 282 10.12 10.33 -8.33
C GLU A 282 8.65 10.65 -8.57
N GLU A 283 7.87 10.98 -7.53
CA GLU A 283 6.46 11.32 -7.69
C GLU A 283 6.34 12.69 -8.35
N GLU A 284 6.95 13.68 -7.71
CA GLU A 284 6.87 15.09 -8.08
C GLU A 284 8.17 15.53 -8.75
N ARG A 285 8.44 14.91 -9.90
CA ARG A 285 9.72 15.01 -10.65
C ARG A 285 10.04 16.42 -11.13
N TYR A 286 9.04 17.29 -11.21
CA TYR A 286 9.18 18.66 -11.72
C TYR A 286 8.92 19.70 -10.64
N SER A 287 7.94 19.48 -9.77
CA SER A 287 7.52 20.41 -8.72
C SER A 287 8.28 20.23 -7.41
N HIS A 288 8.78 19.01 -7.18
CA HIS A 288 9.47 18.58 -5.96
C HIS A 288 8.64 18.80 -4.69
N THR A 289 7.33 18.54 -4.78
CA THR A 289 6.39 18.59 -3.64
C THR A 289 6.17 17.25 -2.96
N ASP A 290 7.02 16.23 -3.18
CA ASP A 290 6.83 14.84 -2.73
C ASP A 290 6.54 14.69 -1.22
N LEU A 291 7.02 15.61 -0.38
CA LEU A 291 6.73 15.57 1.07
C LEU A 291 5.26 15.91 1.41
N VAL A 292 4.55 16.60 0.52
CA VAL A 292 3.09 16.80 0.61
C VAL A 292 2.38 15.47 0.44
N ASP A 293 2.71 14.75 -0.64
CA ASP A 293 2.11 13.47 -1.01
C ASP A 293 2.45 12.41 0.05
N PHE A 294 3.72 12.31 0.43
CA PHE A 294 4.18 11.46 1.53
C PHE A 294 3.35 11.71 2.79
N LYS A 295 3.19 12.97 3.22
CA LYS A 295 2.42 13.28 4.41
C LYS A 295 0.95 12.87 4.25
N ALA A 296 0.36 13.08 3.08
CA ALA A 296 -1.00 12.68 2.78
C ALA A 296 -1.19 11.15 2.82
N ASN A 297 -0.27 10.36 2.23
CA ASN A 297 -0.34 8.90 2.30
C ASN A 297 -0.20 8.39 3.75
N VAL A 298 0.71 8.96 4.54
CA VAL A 298 0.85 8.58 5.96
C VAL A 298 -0.41 8.89 6.75
N GLU A 299 -1.10 10.00 6.46
CA GLU A 299 -2.39 10.31 7.07
C GLU A 299 -3.48 9.33 6.65
N GLY A 300 -3.60 9.02 5.36
CA GLY A 300 -4.56 8.04 4.86
C GLY A 300 -4.39 6.65 5.50
N ALA A 301 -3.13 6.21 5.59
CA ALA A 301 -2.78 4.95 6.25
C ALA A 301 -3.09 4.98 7.75
N GLN A 302 -2.83 6.11 8.42
CA GLN A 302 -3.10 6.27 9.84
C GLN A 302 -4.60 6.32 10.15
N ASP A 303 -5.41 6.99 9.31
CA ASP A 303 -6.88 7.03 9.45
C ASP A 303 -7.48 5.62 9.35
N ALA A 304 -7.05 4.82 8.36
CA ALA A 304 -7.48 3.43 8.24
C ALA A 304 -7.06 2.59 9.46
N TYR A 305 -5.82 2.75 9.93
CA TYR A 305 -5.31 2.07 11.12
C TYR A 305 -6.12 2.42 12.38
N GLU A 306 -6.35 3.70 12.67
CA GLU A 306 -7.05 4.13 13.89
C GLU A 306 -8.49 3.61 13.94
N LEU A 307 -9.18 3.49 12.79
CA LEU A 307 -10.50 2.87 12.70
C LEU A 307 -10.49 1.37 13.03
N LEU A 308 -9.41 0.67 12.68
CA LEU A 308 -9.24 -0.78 12.91
C LEU A 308 -8.64 -1.12 14.28
N LYS A 309 -7.94 -0.15 14.89
CA LYS A 309 -7.19 -0.28 16.13
C LYS A 309 -7.97 -0.89 17.30
N PRO A 310 -9.28 -0.59 17.54
CA PRO A 310 -10.01 -1.20 18.65
C PRO A 310 -10.05 -2.73 18.59
N VAL A 311 -10.19 -3.30 17.40
CA VAL A 311 -10.23 -4.75 17.18
C VAL A 311 -8.81 -5.31 17.11
N ALA A 312 -7.92 -4.64 16.37
CA ALA A 312 -6.52 -5.05 16.28
C ALA A 312 -5.85 -5.11 17.66
N LYS A 313 -6.18 -4.21 18.58
CA LYS A 313 -5.61 -4.17 19.94
C LYS A 313 -6.07 -5.34 20.80
N GLU A 314 -7.31 -5.77 20.64
CA GLU A 314 -7.84 -6.95 21.34
C GLU A 314 -7.14 -8.22 20.86
N ASN A 315 -6.91 -8.31 19.56
CA ASN A 315 -6.30 -9.48 18.91
C ASN A 315 -4.77 -9.51 18.98
N ASP A 316 -4.11 -8.33 19.05
CA ASP A 316 -2.66 -8.17 19.06
C ASP A 316 -2.23 -6.81 19.65
N ALA A 317 -2.27 -6.69 20.98
CA ALA A 317 -1.91 -5.45 21.67
C ALA A 317 -0.44 -5.02 21.47
N ALA A 318 0.46 -5.98 21.25
CA ALA A 318 1.88 -5.71 21.01
C ALA A 318 2.06 -5.05 19.63
N LEU A 319 1.38 -5.57 18.60
CA LEU A 319 1.37 -4.94 17.27
C LEU A 319 0.86 -3.50 17.33
N VAL A 320 -0.28 -3.25 17.98
CA VAL A 320 -0.84 -1.89 18.12
C VAL A 320 0.11 -0.95 18.84
N THR A 321 0.81 -1.42 19.89
CA THR A 321 1.81 -0.60 20.59
C THR A 321 2.96 -0.19 19.67
N GLU A 322 3.43 -1.11 18.81
CA GLU A 322 4.49 -0.80 17.85
C GLU A 322 3.98 0.14 16.75
N LEU A 323 2.77 -0.08 16.22
CA LEU A 323 2.16 0.81 15.21
C LEU A 323 2.00 2.24 15.73
N ASP A 324 1.47 2.42 16.94
CA ASP A 324 1.32 3.75 17.57
C ASP A 324 2.67 4.49 17.66
N LYS A 325 3.70 3.76 18.08
CA LYS A 325 5.07 4.30 18.19
C LYS A 325 5.61 4.69 16.81
N GLN A 326 5.45 3.84 15.79
CA GLN A 326 6.04 4.07 14.47
C GLN A 326 5.31 5.17 13.70
N PHE A 327 3.98 5.24 13.77
CA PHE A 327 3.23 6.38 13.23
C PHE A 327 3.63 7.69 13.91
N ALA A 328 3.77 7.71 15.24
CA ALA A 328 4.21 8.92 15.96
C ALA A 328 5.63 9.34 15.57
N ALA A 329 6.55 8.38 15.42
CA ALA A 329 7.93 8.63 15.00
C ALA A 329 7.99 9.20 13.58
N LEU A 330 7.28 8.61 12.62
CA LEU A 330 7.27 9.06 11.23
C LEU A 330 6.63 10.45 11.08
N ASN A 331 5.50 10.71 11.75
CA ASN A 331 4.89 12.05 11.77
C ASN A 331 5.83 13.10 12.38
N THR A 332 6.52 12.77 13.47
CA THR A 332 7.51 13.66 14.09
C THR A 332 8.69 13.93 13.16
N LEU A 333 9.11 12.94 12.37
CA LEU A 333 10.16 13.11 11.38
C LEU A 333 9.73 14.02 10.23
N LEU A 334 8.54 13.80 9.66
CA LEU A 334 7.97 14.64 8.60
C LEU A 334 7.80 16.09 9.05
N ASP A 335 7.38 16.31 10.30
CA ASP A 335 7.27 17.65 10.91
C ASP A 335 8.56 18.46 10.88
N LYS A 336 9.74 17.84 10.78
CA LYS A 336 11.02 18.57 10.65
C LYS A 336 11.15 19.34 9.34
N TYR A 337 10.35 18.99 8.33
CA TYR A 337 10.43 19.55 6.98
C TYR A 337 9.42 20.67 6.72
N ARG A 338 8.69 21.13 7.73
CA ARG A 338 7.76 22.26 7.63
C ARG A 338 7.90 23.18 8.83
N ALA A 339 7.68 24.48 8.62
CA ALA A 339 7.75 25.46 9.71
C ALA A 339 6.49 25.43 10.59
N ASP A 340 5.32 25.34 9.96
CA ASP A 340 4.03 25.20 10.63
C ASP A 340 3.51 23.77 10.46
N LYS A 341 3.41 23.05 11.59
CA LYS A 341 2.97 21.65 11.66
C LYS A 341 1.50 21.44 11.32
N THR A 342 0.72 22.50 11.23
CA THR A 342 -0.68 22.46 10.81
C THR A 342 -0.86 22.74 9.31
N SER A 343 0.22 23.14 8.62
CA SER A 343 0.23 23.43 7.20
C SER A 343 0.81 22.27 6.37
N TYR A 344 0.54 22.30 5.08
CA TYR A 344 1.21 21.48 4.07
C TYR A 344 2.36 22.22 3.37
N ASP A 345 2.85 23.32 3.96
CA ASP A 345 3.97 24.08 3.41
C ASP A 345 5.30 23.38 3.76
N PHE A 346 5.56 22.29 3.04
CA PHE A 346 6.77 21.49 3.17
C PHE A 346 7.96 22.08 2.42
N THR A 347 9.14 21.74 2.92
CA THR A 347 10.41 21.97 2.23
C THR A 347 10.40 21.21 0.91
N SER A 348 10.77 21.87 -0.19
CA SER A 348 10.93 21.21 -1.50
C SER A 348 11.91 20.04 -1.42
N TYR A 349 11.60 18.95 -2.12
CA TYR A 349 12.37 17.71 -2.09
C TYR A 349 13.82 17.85 -2.58
N ASP A 350 14.10 18.88 -3.40
CA ASP A 350 15.45 19.28 -3.82
C ASP A 350 16.39 19.57 -2.65
N LYS A 351 15.84 20.00 -1.51
CA LYS A 351 16.61 20.35 -0.31
C LYS A 351 16.75 19.18 0.66
N VAL A 352 16.09 18.06 0.40
CA VAL A 352 16.17 16.85 1.22
C VAL A 352 17.40 16.06 0.77
N THR A 353 18.44 16.07 1.60
CA THR A 353 19.72 15.41 1.33
C THR A 353 19.60 13.88 1.33
N ASP A 354 20.53 13.17 0.68
CA ASP A 354 20.54 11.70 0.65
C ASP A 354 20.48 11.06 2.06
N ALA A 355 21.15 11.66 3.04
CA ALA A 355 21.11 11.20 4.43
C ALA A 355 19.70 11.35 5.04
N GLN A 356 19.01 12.44 4.72
CA GLN A 356 17.62 12.69 5.15
C GLN A 356 16.63 11.79 4.42
N ARG A 357 16.82 11.55 3.11
CA ARG A 357 16.03 10.57 2.34
C ARG A 357 16.19 9.17 2.92
N LYS A 358 17.41 8.80 3.33
CA LYS A 358 17.65 7.56 4.05
C LYS A 358 16.94 7.51 5.41
N GLU A 359 16.98 8.59 6.20
CA GLU A 359 16.25 8.66 7.49
C GLU A 359 14.74 8.47 7.29
N LEU A 360 14.16 9.11 6.27
CA LEU A 360 12.76 8.94 5.87
C LEU A 360 12.46 7.50 5.45
N SER A 361 13.29 6.91 4.59
CA SER A 361 13.14 5.52 4.13
C SER A 361 13.22 4.53 5.29
N ASP A 362 14.19 4.69 6.20
CA ASP A 362 14.33 3.82 7.37
C ASP A 362 13.10 3.92 8.29
N ALA A 363 12.53 5.12 8.48
CA ALA A 363 11.32 5.33 9.28
C ALA A 363 10.06 4.74 8.62
N VAL A 364 9.92 4.87 7.31
CA VAL A 364 8.83 4.24 6.54
C VAL A 364 8.90 2.74 6.65
N ASN A 365 10.08 2.15 6.45
CA ASN A 365 10.30 0.71 6.57
C ASN A 365 9.98 0.19 7.98
N ALA A 366 10.33 0.96 9.01
CA ALA A 366 10.03 0.63 10.40
C ALA A 366 8.52 0.61 10.71
N LEU A 367 7.71 1.38 9.97
CA LEU A 367 6.25 1.36 10.06
C LEU A 367 5.61 0.33 9.13
N ALA A 368 6.13 0.19 7.91
CA ALA A 368 5.60 -0.70 6.87
C ALA A 368 5.63 -2.17 7.30
N GLU A 369 6.69 -2.62 7.99
CA GLU A 369 6.79 -4.01 8.48
C GLU A 369 5.65 -4.38 9.44
N PRO A 370 5.43 -3.68 10.57
CA PRO A 370 4.34 -4.02 11.46
C PRO A 370 2.98 -3.77 10.79
N LEU A 371 2.83 -2.72 9.97
CA LEU A 371 1.57 -2.41 9.31
C LEU A 371 1.09 -3.55 8.39
N SER A 372 2.02 -4.31 7.80
CA SER A 372 1.68 -5.48 6.98
C SER A 372 0.96 -6.60 7.74
N LYS A 373 1.02 -6.60 9.07
CA LYS A 373 0.36 -7.58 9.94
C LYS A 373 -1.05 -7.14 10.36
N LEU A 374 -1.44 -5.90 10.07
CA LEU A 374 -2.72 -5.33 10.52
C LEU A 374 -3.92 -6.10 9.96
N ALA A 375 -3.89 -6.47 8.67
CA ALA A 375 -4.98 -7.23 8.04
C ALA A 375 -5.22 -8.57 8.73
N ALA A 376 -4.15 -9.30 9.05
CA ALA A 376 -4.23 -10.55 9.81
C ALA A 376 -4.74 -10.31 11.24
N ALA A 377 -4.32 -9.23 11.89
CA ALA A 377 -4.73 -8.91 13.26
C ALA A 377 -6.23 -8.59 13.38
N VAL A 378 -6.87 -8.04 12.35
CA VAL A 378 -8.30 -7.67 12.41
C VAL A 378 -9.25 -8.80 12.01
N VAL A 379 -8.73 -9.94 11.55
CA VAL A 379 -9.54 -11.11 11.13
C VAL A 379 -9.30 -12.37 11.97
N LYS A 380 -8.57 -12.24 13.08
CA LYS A 380 -8.29 -13.31 14.04
C LYS A 380 -9.53 -13.77 14.79
#